data_AF-A0A830D9D6-F1
#
_entry.id   AF-A0A830D9D6-F1
#
_cell.length_a   1.000
_cell.length_b   1.000
_cell.length_c   1.000
_cell.angle_alpha   90.00
_cell.angle_beta   90.00
_cell.angle_gamma   90.00
#
_symmetry.space_group_name_H-M   'P 1'
#
loop_
_entity.id
_entity.type
_entity.pdbx_description
1 polymer ?
#
loop_
_entity_poly.entity_id
_entity_poly.type
_entity_poly.pdbx_seq_one_letter_code
_entity_poly.pdbx_strand_id
1 'polypeptide(L)'
;MNVLWGSFNSSDGIYKNVDMLRSYEMAMRTWSDWLEIHVNRSKTQLFFMSMSPTHERAEEWGKSSGQNCHTETEIILQEGYMGKGTDPKMMRIVETTINQLQKRGLNVQMINITQLSEYRKEGHPSIYRKQWEPLTREQISNPLSYADCIHWCLPGVPDVWNELLYAYIFNYATN
;
A
#
# COMPACT_ATOMS: atom_id res chain seq x y z
N MET A 1 3.21 -9.99 -13.64
CA MET A 1 3.17 -10.81 -12.40
C MET A 1 3.28 -12.28 -12.76
N ASN A 2 4.03 -13.07 -11.98
CA ASN A 2 4.11 -14.52 -12.19
C ASN A 2 3.01 -15.19 -11.37
N VAL A 3 2.03 -15.78 -12.04
CA VAL A 3 0.88 -16.45 -11.43
C VAL A 3 1.03 -17.95 -11.59
N LEU A 4 0.89 -18.70 -10.51
CA LEU A 4 0.91 -20.16 -10.53
C LEU A 4 -0.41 -20.69 -11.11
N TRP A 5 -0.32 -21.44 -12.20
CA TRP A 5 -1.41 -22.26 -12.71
C TRP A 5 -1.26 -23.68 -12.15
N GLY A 6 -2.04 -23.98 -11.11
CA GLY A 6 -1.93 -25.20 -10.32
C GLY A 6 -2.04 -24.87 -8.83
N SER A 7 -1.39 -25.67 -7.99
CA SER A 7 -1.33 -25.46 -6.54
C SER A 7 0.10 -25.69 -6.05
N PHE A 8 0.51 -24.97 -5.00
CA PHE A 8 1.89 -25.02 -4.50
C PHE A 8 2.36 -26.42 -4.07
N ASN A 9 1.41 -27.29 -3.71
CA ASN A 9 1.70 -28.67 -3.28
C ASN A 9 1.80 -29.65 -4.45
N SER A 10 1.56 -29.20 -5.68
CA SER A 10 1.60 -30.05 -6.87
C SER A 10 2.83 -29.76 -7.71
N SER A 11 3.48 -30.82 -8.20
CA SER A 11 4.68 -30.73 -9.03
C SER A 11 4.38 -30.38 -10.50
N ASP A 12 3.11 -30.40 -10.91
CA ASP A 12 2.66 -30.07 -12.27
C ASP A 12 2.32 -28.59 -12.46
N GLY A 13 2.50 -27.77 -11.42
CA GLY A 13 2.20 -26.34 -11.45
C GLY A 13 3.11 -25.57 -12.42
N ILE A 14 2.52 -24.69 -13.23
CA ILE A 14 3.24 -23.89 -14.23
C ILE A 14 3.06 -22.41 -13.92
N TYR A 15 4.15 -21.64 -13.86
CA TYR A 15 4.08 -20.20 -13.73
C TYR A 15 3.81 -19.53 -15.08
N LYS A 16 2.80 -18.67 -15.11
CA LYS A 16 2.44 -17.86 -16.28
C LYS A 16 2.65 -16.39 -15.97
N ASN A 17 3.17 -15.64 -16.93
CA ASN A 17 3.21 -14.20 -16.84
C ASN A 17 1.82 -13.64 -17.17
N VAL A 18 1.27 -12.88 -16.24
CA VAL A 18 -0.03 -12.22 -16.36
C VAL A 18 0.17 -10.74 -16.06
N ASP A 19 -0.57 -9.88 -16.77
CA ASP A 19 -0.58 -8.44 -16.52
C ASP A 19 -0.85 -8.13 -15.04
N MET A 20 -0.22 -7.07 -14.53
CA MET A 20 -0.28 -6.72 -13.11
C MET A 20 -1.71 -6.37 -12.67
N LEU A 21 -2.41 -5.53 -13.44
CA LEU A 21 -3.78 -5.14 -13.11
C LEU A 21 -4.71 -6.34 -13.19
N ARG A 22 -4.54 -7.21 -14.19
CA ARG A 22 -5.32 -8.44 -14.28
C ARG A 22 -5.07 -9.37 -13.09
N SER A 23 -3.83 -9.49 -12.66
CA SER A 23 -3.45 -10.32 -11.50
C SER A 23 -4.05 -9.76 -10.21
N TYR A 24 -4.05 -8.43 -10.06
CA TYR A 24 -4.66 -7.74 -8.92
C TYR A 24 -6.19 -7.91 -8.90
N GLU A 25 -6.86 -7.80 -10.06
CA GLU A 25 -8.29 -8.08 -10.21
C GLU A 25 -8.64 -9.52 -9.81
N MET A 26 -7.84 -10.51 -10.23
CA MET A 26 -8.03 -11.91 -9.84
C MET A 26 -7.90 -12.12 -8.32
N ALA A 27 -6.92 -11.46 -7.69
CA ALA A 27 -6.73 -11.50 -6.25
C ALA A 27 -7.92 -10.85 -5.51
N MET A 28 -8.34 -9.66 -5.93
CA MET A 28 -9.46 -8.93 -5.33
C MET A 28 -10.78 -9.68 -5.46
N ARG A 29 -11.03 -10.33 -6.61
CA ARG A 29 -12.18 -11.21 -6.79
C ARG A 29 -12.17 -12.41 -5.84
N THR A 30 -11.01 -13.04 -5.68
CA THR A 30 -10.88 -14.19 -4.76
C THR A 30 -11.14 -13.77 -3.32
N TRP A 31 -10.61 -12.61 -2.93
CA TRP A 31 -10.86 -12.01 -1.62
C TRP A 31 -12.34 -11.66 -1.41
N SER A 32 -13.01 -11.03 -2.39
CA SER A 32 -14.44 -10.69 -2.28
C SER A 32 -15.32 -11.92 -2.16
N ASP A 33 -15.08 -12.94 -3.00
CA ASP A 33 -15.83 -14.19 -2.98
C ASP A 33 -15.66 -14.92 -1.63
N TRP A 34 -14.46 -14.87 -1.04
CA TRP A 34 -14.20 -15.42 0.29
C TRP A 34 -14.97 -14.69 1.40
N LEU A 35 -14.97 -13.35 1.39
CA LEU A 35 -15.69 -12.55 2.37
C LEU A 35 -17.19 -12.87 2.38
N GLU A 36 -17.77 -13.06 1.19
CA GLU A 36 -19.19 -13.40 1.01
C GLU A 36 -19.61 -14.68 1.70
N ILE A 37 -18.74 -15.69 1.64
CA ILE A 37 -19.04 -17.03 2.15
C ILE A 37 -18.74 -17.12 3.64
N HIS A 38 -17.69 -16.45 4.10
CA HIS A 38 -17.09 -16.74 5.40
C HIS A 38 -17.30 -15.67 6.48
N VAL A 39 -17.71 -14.44 6.12
CA VAL A 39 -17.84 -13.35 7.09
C VAL A 39 -19.28 -13.19 7.58
N ASN A 40 -19.45 -13.22 8.91
CA ASN A 40 -20.68 -12.81 9.55
C ASN A 40 -20.75 -11.28 9.65
N ARG A 41 -21.51 -10.66 8.72
CA ARG A 41 -21.71 -9.21 8.62
C ARG A 41 -22.35 -8.56 9.85
N SER A 42 -23.07 -9.32 10.69
CA SER A 42 -23.68 -8.80 11.92
C SER A 42 -22.71 -8.76 13.10
N LYS A 43 -21.52 -9.37 12.96
CA LYS A 43 -20.51 -9.46 14.02
C LYS A 43 -19.15 -8.86 13.64
N THR A 44 -18.98 -8.49 12.37
CA THR A 44 -17.67 -8.13 11.82
C THR A 44 -17.76 -6.81 11.08
N GLN A 45 -16.92 -5.85 11.45
CA GLN A 45 -16.66 -4.65 10.66
C GLN A 45 -15.48 -4.94 9.72
N LEU A 46 -15.61 -4.56 8.45
CA LEU A 46 -14.59 -4.81 7.43
C LEU A 46 -13.96 -3.49 7.01
N PHE A 47 -12.63 -3.47 6.95
CA PHE A 47 -11.84 -2.32 6.52
C PHE A 47 -10.90 -2.72 5.39
N PHE A 48 -10.69 -1.83 4.44
CA PHE A 48 -9.65 -1.98 3.42
C PHE A 48 -8.77 -0.73 3.43
N MET A 49 -7.50 -0.91 3.80
CA MET A 49 -6.50 0.15 3.73
C MET A 49 -6.04 0.31 2.28
N SER A 50 -6.11 1.53 1.74
CA SER A 50 -5.63 1.78 0.38
C SER A 50 -4.11 1.65 0.27
N MET A 51 -3.60 1.73 -0.96
CA MET A 51 -2.17 1.61 -1.26
C MET A 51 -1.32 2.60 -0.47
N SER A 52 -0.25 2.10 0.15
CA SER A 52 0.82 2.93 0.69
C SER A 52 1.79 3.32 -0.44
N PRO A 53 2.08 4.62 -0.64
CA PRO A 53 2.95 5.08 -1.71
C PRO A 53 4.43 4.89 -1.37
N THR A 54 5.28 5.03 -2.39
CA THR A 54 6.74 4.91 -2.30
C THR A 54 7.41 6.20 -2.78
N HIS A 55 8.58 6.54 -2.24
CA HIS A 55 9.33 7.75 -2.59
C HIS A 55 10.74 7.43 -3.09
N GLU A 56 10.83 6.60 -4.15
CA GLU A 56 12.10 6.10 -4.68
C GLU A 56 12.81 7.10 -5.60
N ARG A 57 12.09 8.06 -6.19
CA ARG A 57 12.57 8.94 -7.26
C ARG A 57 12.28 10.40 -6.98
N ALA A 58 13.30 11.15 -6.57
CA ALA A 58 13.11 12.54 -6.16
C ALA A 58 12.78 13.51 -7.30
N GLU A 59 13.02 13.11 -8.55
CA GLU A 59 12.52 13.83 -9.71
C GLU A 59 11.00 13.96 -9.75
N GLU A 60 10.26 13.08 -9.06
CA GLU A 60 8.80 13.15 -9.00
C GLU A 60 8.32 14.40 -8.24
N TRP A 61 9.12 14.90 -7.30
CA TRP A 61 8.84 16.12 -6.52
C TRP A 61 9.83 17.25 -6.79
N GLY A 62 10.45 17.28 -7.97
CA GLY A 62 11.21 18.42 -8.48
C GLY A 62 12.69 18.49 -8.09
N LYS A 63 13.28 17.40 -7.55
CA LYS A 63 14.74 17.31 -7.34
C LYS A 63 15.47 16.72 -8.54
N SER A 64 16.80 16.75 -8.49
CA SER A 64 17.67 16.15 -9.51
C SER A 64 17.51 14.64 -9.57
N SER A 65 17.65 14.07 -10.76
CA SER A 65 17.65 12.61 -10.96
C SER A 65 18.80 11.95 -10.20
N GLY A 66 18.59 10.71 -9.77
CA GLY A 66 19.57 10.00 -8.93
C GLY A 66 19.53 10.45 -7.48
N GLN A 67 18.37 10.88 -6.99
CA GLN A 67 18.09 11.13 -5.58
C GLN A 67 16.80 10.41 -5.19
N ASN A 68 16.64 10.11 -3.90
CA ASN A 68 15.49 9.41 -3.32
C ASN A 68 15.08 10.05 -1.98
N CYS A 69 14.25 9.39 -1.18
CA CYS A 69 13.79 9.85 0.13
C CYS A 69 14.89 10.19 1.15
N HIS A 70 16.15 9.79 0.94
CA HIS A 70 17.21 9.86 1.97
C HIS A 70 17.46 11.25 2.57
N THR A 71 17.37 12.29 1.75
CA THR A 71 17.66 13.68 2.19
C THR A 71 16.40 14.50 2.40
N GLU A 72 15.23 13.86 2.39
CA GLU A 72 13.95 14.54 2.57
C GLU A 72 13.64 14.69 4.05
N THR A 73 13.43 15.93 4.49
CA THR A 73 13.03 16.26 5.87
C THR A 73 11.73 17.07 5.92
N GLU A 74 11.17 17.38 4.76
CA GLU A 74 9.99 18.23 4.58
C GLU A 74 8.96 17.51 3.71
N ILE A 75 7.69 17.84 3.91
CA ILE A 75 6.59 17.32 3.09
C ILE A 75 6.62 17.87 1.66
N ILE A 76 5.86 17.24 0.76
CA ILE A 76 5.51 17.83 -0.53
C ILE A 76 4.38 18.83 -0.33
N LEU A 77 4.55 20.06 -0.82
CA LEU A 77 3.55 21.14 -0.69
C LEU A 77 2.70 21.34 -1.95
N GLN A 78 3.03 20.67 -3.05
CA GLN A 78 2.28 20.79 -4.30
C GLN A 78 0.88 20.17 -4.14
N GLU A 79 -0.15 21.00 -4.17
CA GLU A 79 -1.53 20.52 -4.09
C GLU A 79 -1.85 19.52 -5.21
N GLY A 80 -2.54 18.44 -4.85
CA GLY A 80 -2.93 17.39 -5.78
C GLY A 80 -1.77 16.50 -6.23
N TYR A 81 -0.62 16.53 -5.53
CA TYR A 81 0.51 15.65 -5.83
C TYR A 81 0.09 14.17 -5.81
N MET A 82 0.61 13.44 -6.79
CA MET A 82 0.46 12.00 -6.92
C MET A 82 1.73 11.44 -7.56
N GLY A 83 2.46 10.61 -6.81
CA GLY A 83 3.65 9.93 -7.30
C GLY A 83 3.32 8.95 -8.42
N LYS A 84 4.31 8.66 -9.26
CA LYS A 84 4.18 7.70 -10.37
C LYS A 84 4.11 6.25 -9.90
N GLY A 85 4.55 5.98 -8.67
CA GLY A 85 4.40 4.67 -8.04
C GLY A 85 2.96 4.32 -7.70
N THR A 86 2.09 5.33 -7.58
CA THR A 86 0.65 5.14 -7.35
C THR A 86 -0.06 4.92 -8.66
N ASP A 87 -0.62 3.72 -8.88
CA ASP A 87 -1.46 3.42 -10.04
C ASP A 87 -2.96 3.61 -9.71
N PRO A 88 -3.63 4.65 -10.25
CA PRO A 88 -5.06 4.88 -10.03
C PRO A 88 -5.94 3.73 -10.54
N LYS A 89 -5.46 2.91 -11.49
CA LYS A 89 -6.21 1.76 -11.99
C LYS A 89 -6.33 0.66 -10.93
N MET A 90 -5.30 0.44 -10.11
CA MET A 90 -5.38 -0.48 -8.98
C MET A 90 -6.43 -0.01 -7.96
N MET A 91 -6.44 1.29 -7.67
CA MET A 91 -7.44 1.90 -6.78
C MET A 91 -8.88 1.72 -7.29
N ARG A 92 -9.11 1.91 -8.60
CA ARG A 92 -10.42 1.65 -9.23
C ARG A 92 -10.87 0.19 -9.11
N ILE A 93 -9.93 -0.77 -9.16
CA ILE A 93 -10.25 -2.19 -8.95
C ILE A 93 -10.74 -2.41 -7.51
N VAL A 94 -10.07 -1.82 -6.52
CA VAL A 94 -10.49 -1.88 -5.11
C VAL A 94 -11.89 -1.28 -4.94
N GLU A 95 -12.10 -0.04 -5.43
CA GLU A 95 -13.38 0.66 -5.34
C GLU A 95 -14.51 -0.16 -6.00
N THR A 96 -14.26 -0.71 -7.19
CA THR A 96 -15.23 -1.55 -7.90
C THR A 96 -15.57 -2.80 -7.10
N THR A 97 -14.57 -3.46 -6.52
CA THR A 97 -14.75 -4.67 -5.71
C THR A 97 -15.55 -4.38 -4.45
N ILE A 98 -15.21 -3.31 -3.73
CA ILE A 98 -15.93 -2.87 -2.53
C ILE A 98 -17.39 -2.50 -2.87
N ASN A 99 -17.62 -1.76 -3.97
CA ASN A 99 -18.97 -1.42 -4.41
C ASN A 99 -19.81 -2.66 -4.78
N GLN A 100 -19.18 -3.70 -5.33
CA GLN A 100 -19.86 -4.97 -5.62
C GLN A 100 -20.23 -5.73 -4.34
N LEU A 101 -19.33 -5.79 -3.36
CA LEU A 101 -19.61 -6.36 -2.03
C LEU A 101 -20.75 -5.62 -1.34
N GLN A 102 -20.76 -4.29 -1.41
CA GLN A 102 -21.81 -3.45 -0.82
C GLN A 102 -23.18 -3.77 -1.43
N LYS A 103 -23.27 -3.95 -2.76
CA LYS A 103 -24.52 -4.37 -3.44
C LYS A 103 -25.02 -5.75 -2.97
N ARG A 104 -24.14 -6.61 -2.47
CA ARG A 104 -24.45 -7.93 -1.88
C ARG A 104 -24.65 -7.86 -0.36
N GLY A 105 -24.64 -6.64 0.20
CA GLY A 105 -24.89 -6.32 1.59
C GLY A 105 -23.71 -6.53 2.53
N LEU A 106 -22.48 -6.62 2.01
CA LEU A 106 -21.25 -6.60 2.79
C LEU A 106 -20.61 -5.22 2.68
N ASN A 107 -20.64 -4.45 3.77
CA ASN A 107 -20.01 -3.15 3.79
C ASN A 107 -18.53 -3.29 4.14
N VAL A 108 -17.64 -2.88 3.23
CA VAL A 108 -16.21 -2.73 3.49
C VAL A 108 -15.87 -1.26 3.47
N GLN A 109 -15.44 -0.73 4.62
CA GLN A 109 -15.04 0.66 4.73
C GLN A 109 -13.62 0.82 4.19
N MET A 110 -13.50 1.58 3.10
CA MET A 110 -12.19 1.96 2.58
C MET A 110 -11.58 3.06 3.46
N ILE A 111 -10.35 2.84 3.92
CA ILE A 111 -9.53 3.84 4.60
C ILE A 111 -8.53 4.35 3.56
N ASN A 112 -8.88 5.47 2.92
CA ASN A 112 -8.08 6.01 1.81
C ASN A 112 -6.90 6.83 2.35
N ILE A 113 -5.77 6.16 2.52
CA ILE A 113 -4.51 6.73 2.99
C ILE A 113 -3.58 7.15 1.86
N THR A 114 -3.90 6.86 0.60
CA THR A 114 -2.92 6.95 -0.48
C THR A 114 -2.45 8.38 -0.69
N GLN A 115 -3.38 9.31 -0.97
CA GLN A 115 -3.00 10.69 -1.27
C GLN A 115 -2.42 11.44 -0.07
N LEU A 116 -2.94 11.24 1.14
CA LEU A 116 -2.36 11.89 2.33
C LEU A 116 -0.93 11.41 2.59
N SER A 117 -0.62 10.15 2.22
CA SER A 117 0.72 9.57 2.41
C SER A 117 1.68 9.97 1.29
N GLU A 118 1.19 10.30 0.09
CA GLU A 118 1.99 10.81 -1.03
C GLU A 118 2.69 12.13 -0.69
N TYR A 119 2.14 12.91 0.24
CA TYR A 119 2.80 14.14 0.68
C TYR A 119 4.00 13.89 1.60
N ARG A 120 4.16 12.67 2.14
CA ARG A 120 5.01 12.38 3.30
C ARG A 120 6.37 11.77 2.93
N LYS A 121 7.05 12.30 1.91
CA LYS A 121 8.36 11.79 1.45
C LYS A 121 9.45 11.73 2.53
N GLU A 122 9.32 12.52 3.60
CA GLU A 122 10.21 12.56 4.76
C GLU A 122 9.93 11.47 5.81
N GLY A 123 8.80 10.77 5.71
CA GLY A 123 8.36 9.78 6.70
C GLY A 123 9.06 8.42 6.63
N HIS A 124 9.96 8.22 5.67
CA HIS A 124 10.64 6.95 5.42
C HIS A 124 11.89 6.75 6.29
N PRO A 125 12.24 5.51 6.67
CA PRO A 125 13.43 5.22 7.46
C PRO A 125 14.72 5.40 6.67
N SER A 126 14.67 5.40 5.33
CA SER A 126 15.86 5.50 4.49
C SER A 126 16.90 4.44 4.89
N ILE A 127 18.13 4.83 5.20
CA ILE A 127 19.22 3.96 5.63
C ILE A 127 19.13 3.56 7.11
N TYR A 128 18.21 4.14 7.88
CA TYR A 128 18.07 3.92 9.32
C TYR A 128 17.18 2.72 9.65
N ARG A 129 16.75 1.95 8.64
CA ARG A 129 16.05 0.68 8.85
C ARG A 129 17.00 -0.36 9.43
N LYS A 130 16.53 -1.08 10.45
CA LYS A 130 17.18 -2.31 10.89
C LYS A 130 17.10 -3.37 9.79
N GLN A 131 18.24 -3.71 9.22
CA GLN A 131 18.38 -4.85 8.30
C GLN A 131 18.74 -6.11 9.11
N TRP A 132 18.51 -7.29 8.51
CA TRP A 132 18.90 -8.58 9.12
C TRP A 132 20.38 -8.61 9.45
N GLU A 133 21.21 -8.11 8.53
CA GLU A 133 22.61 -7.78 8.74
C GLU A 133 22.77 -6.26 8.74
N PRO A 134 23.49 -5.65 9.71
CA PRO A 134 23.75 -4.21 9.69
C PRO A 134 24.41 -3.79 8.38
N LEU A 135 24.00 -2.65 7.84
CA LEU A 135 24.65 -2.07 6.67
C LEU A 135 26.13 -1.79 6.98
N THR A 136 27.00 -2.20 6.07
CA THR A 136 28.42 -1.83 6.09
C THR A 136 28.59 -0.32 5.87
N ARG A 137 29.76 0.23 6.23
CA ARG A 137 30.01 1.67 6.03
C ARG A 137 29.91 2.07 4.55
N GLU A 138 30.34 1.18 3.67
CA GLU A 138 30.27 1.33 2.22
C GLU A 138 28.80 1.43 1.75
N GLN A 139 27.91 0.60 2.30
CA GLN A 139 26.49 0.63 1.95
C GLN A 139 25.79 1.87 2.51
N ILE A 140 26.11 2.26 3.76
CA ILE A 140 25.63 3.52 4.35
C ILE A 140 26.04 4.72 3.49
N SER A 141 27.25 4.68 2.91
CA SER A 141 27.74 5.73 2.01
C SER A 141 27.09 5.74 0.62
N ASN A 142 26.23 4.76 0.30
CA ASN A 142 25.47 4.66 -0.95
C ASN A 142 23.94 4.63 -0.69
N PRO A 143 23.36 5.71 -0.14
CA PRO A 143 21.94 5.78 0.17
C PRO A 143 21.04 5.62 -1.06
N LEU A 144 21.56 5.88 -2.26
CA LEU A 144 20.84 5.64 -3.51
C LEU A 144 20.41 4.18 -3.69
N SER A 145 21.27 3.24 -3.29
CA SER A 145 21.00 1.80 -3.43
C SER A 145 20.42 1.16 -2.17
N TYR A 146 20.54 1.83 -1.01
CA TYR A 146 20.24 1.23 0.30
C TYR A 146 19.19 1.97 1.13
N ALA A 147 18.69 3.13 0.67
CA ALA A 147 17.58 3.80 1.34
C ALA A 147 16.29 3.02 1.12
N ASP A 148 15.61 2.71 2.21
CA ASP A 148 14.24 2.22 2.19
C ASP A 148 13.28 3.39 2.08
N CYS A 149 12.67 3.53 0.89
CA CYS A 149 11.65 4.54 0.58
C CYS A 149 10.26 3.93 0.39
N ILE A 150 10.01 2.79 1.05
CA ILE A 150 8.76 2.03 0.99
C ILE A 150 8.11 1.95 2.37
N HIS A 151 8.91 1.60 3.40
CA HIS A 151 8.43 1.48 4.77
C HIS A 151 8.43 2.84 5.49
N TRP A 152 7.85 2.90 6.68
CA TRP A 152 7.68 4.16 7.41
C TRP A 152 8.38 4.11 8.77
N CYS A 153 8.92 5.24 9.20
CA CYS A 153 9.35 5.45 10.59
C CYS A 153 8.16 5.32 11.54
N LEU A 154 8.44 4.89 12.78
CA LEU A 154 7.50 4.95 13.91
C LEU A 154 8.17 5.69 15.09
N PRO A 155 7.49 6.67 15.72
CA PRO A 155 6.19 7.23 15.34
C PRO A 155 6.23 7.93 13.96
N GLY A 156 5.12 7.97 13.24
CA GLY A 156 5.09 8.49 11.86
C GLY A 156 3.76 8.31 11.12
N VAL A 157 3.86 8.20 9.79
CA VAL A 157 2.70 8.16 8.88
C VAL A 157 1.68 7.05 9.21
N PRO A 158 2.09 5.82 9.61
CA PRO A 158 1.13 4.78 10.01
C PRO A 158 0.31 5.11 11.25
N ASP A 159 0.76 6.04 12.10
CA ASP A 159 -0.03 6.47 13.26
C ASP A 159 -1.30 7.19 12.80
N VAL A 160 -1.21 8.05 11.78
CA VAL A 160 -2.37 8.70 11.16
C VAL A 160 -3.31 7.69 10.52
N TRP A 161 -2.79 6.62 9.90
CA TRP A 161 -3.63 5.55 9.35
C TRP A 161 -4.42 4.85 10.46
N ASN A 162 -3.79 4.64 11.61
CA ASN A 162 -4.43 4.05 12.78
C ASN A 162 -5.44 4.99 13.44
N GLU A 163 -5.19 6.30 13.45
CA GLU A 163 -6.16 7.31 13.90
C GLU A 163 -7.42 7.29 13.02
N LEU A 164 -7.27 7.19 11.70
CA LEU A 164 -8.40 7.04 10.77
C LEU A 164 -9.16 5.73 11.02
N LEU A 165 -8.45 4.61 11.18
CA LEU A 165 -9.07 3.33 11.53
C LEU A 165 -9.84 3.42 12.85
N TYR A 166 -9.23 4.01 13.88
CA TYR A 166 -9.86 4.23 15.18
C TYR A 166 -11.15 5.05 15.03
N ALA A 167 -11.09 6.16 14.30
CA ALA A 167 -12.27 6.99 14.03
C ALA A 167 -13.41 6.20 13.38
N TYR A 168 -13.11 5.32 12.41
CA TYR A 168 -14.13 4.47 11.81
C TYR A 168 -14.70 3.43 12.77
N ILE A 169 -13.86 2.76 13.56
CA ILE A 169 -14.31 1.74 14.53
C ILE A 169 -15.31 2.37 15.52
N PHE A 170 -14.98 3.55 16.05
CA PHE A 170 -15.79 4.19 17.10
C PHE A 170 -16.98 4.99 16.55
N ASN A 171 -16.93 5.53 15.33
CA ASN A 171 -18.10 6.13 14.69
C ASN A 171 -19.14 5.11 14.24
N TYR A 172 -18.76 3.85 14.03
CA TYR A 172 -19.72 2.79 13.67
C TYR A 172 -20.53 2.27 14.87
N ALA A 173 -20.07 2.51 16.10
CA ALA A 173 -20.75 2.05 17.32
C ALA A 173 -21.85 3.02 17.81
N THR A 174 -22.00 4.18 17.18
CA THR A 174 -22.91 5.26 17.59
C THR A 174 -24.11 5.50 16.65
N ASN A 175 -24.26 4.68 15.59
CA ASN A 175 -25.44 4.60 14.72
C ASN A 175 -26.05 3.20 14.77
#